data_AF-A0AAJ1V269-F1
#
_entry.id   AF-A0AAJ1V269-F1
#
_cell.length_a   1.000
_cell.length_b   1.000
_cell.length_c   1.000
_cell.angle_alpha   90.00
_cell.angle_beta   90.00
_cell.angle_gamma   90.00
#
_symmetry.space_group_name_H-M   'P 1'
#
loop_
_entity.id
_entity.type
_entity.pdbx_description
1 polymer ?
#
loop_
_entity_poly.entity_id
_entity_poly.type
_entity_poly.pdbx_seq_one_letter_code
_entity_poly.pdbx_strand_id
1 'polypeptide(L)'
;MISLVACCVAVTTWILLEYAQVRHEKNLVKAWGKTVGIKKSSHDRDNAGRSSVSSVPGSLARRHRTAPWRSPLTQLDGARLALLVADVAGRLRGGAPTGVAWETSWKRFIPDVVFAGIDEVGTPLVLTDIIGLKSIGHRIPRSLKEASLGRWIRSVQGSGVIHASKALDSACRLSGATGAPLAHILDAVADGLEDAEAVEEARRIASEGSRMSTRILLAMPLMGVIAAQALGAEPLKQFVSGGIGTVLAIVGLTCMVGAYFLSHYLMGRARGKEEPIDPALACDLARAVLESGAAIPSVIESLGEATRDDQLARIGRELRLGVSWERAWEERAADQLALALHSAWVDGIAPDDLLSRTARQIRARRLAEARTRAEALGVTLVIPLGSLLLPAFLALGLGPIVVHLMGDGIIGLG
;
A
#
# COMPACT_ATOMS: atom_id res chain seq x y z
N MET A 1 -21.27 -28.33 25.66
CA MET A 1 -20.25 -27.33 26.04
C MET A 1 -18.83 -27.75 25.65
N ILE A 2 -18.34 -28.92 26.09
CA ILE A 2 -16.95 -29.38 25.81
C ILE A 2 -16.62 -29.44 24.31
N SER A 3 -17.51 -29.96 23.45
CA SER A 3 -17.28 -30.01 21.99
C SER A 3 -17.22 -28.62 21.32
N LEU A 4 -17.91 -27.63 21.88
CA LEU A 4 -17.96 -26.27 21.34
C LEU A 4 -16.67 -25.50 21.70
N VAL A 5 -16.17 -25.74 22.92
CA VAL A 5 -14.86 -25.26 23.39
C VAL A 5 -13.73 -25.91 22.60
N ALA A 6 -13.77 -27.23 22.41
CA ALA A 6 -12.76 -27.95 21.63
C ALA A 6 -12.73 -27.48 20.17
N CYS A 7 -13.89 -27.22 19.56
CA CYS A 7 -14.00 -26.68 18.21
C CYS A 7 -13.44 -25.25 18.11
N CYS A 8 -13.78 -24.36 19.04
CA CYS A 8 -13.23 -23.00 19.05
C CYS A 8 -11.72 -22.98 19.29
N VAL A 9 -11.20 -23.84 20.19
CA VAL A 9 -9.77 -23.99 20.42
C VAL A 9 -9.06 -24.54 19.19
N ALA A 10 -9.62 -25.57 18.53
CA ALA A 10 -9.05 -26.15 17.31
C ALA A 10 -9.03 -25.15 16.13
N VAL A 11 -10.09 -24.37 15.96
CA VAL A 11 -10.17 -23.34 14.90
C VAL A 11 -9.18 -22.20 15.19
N THR A 12 -9.07 -21.76 16.44
CA THR A 12 -8.12 -20.70 16.81
C THR A 12 -6.67 -21.17 16.76
N THR A 13 -6.36 -22.40 17.18
CA THR A 13 -5.00 -22.97 17.02
C THR A 13 -4.64 -23.19 15.56
N TRP A 14 -5.56 -23.67 14.72
CA TRP A 14 -5.35 -23.79 13.28
C TRP A 14 -5.05 -22.43 12.63
N ILE A 15 -5.84 -21.40 12.94
CA ILE A 15 -5.62 -20.03 12.45
C ILE A 15 -4.28 -19.44 12.94
N LEU A 16 -3.89 -19.69 14.20
CA LEU A 16 -2.62 -19.23 14.76
C LEU A 16 -1.42 -19.93 14.13
N LEU A 17 -1.53 -21.24 13.85
CA LEU A 17 -0.49 -22.02 13.17
C LEU A 17 -0.28 -21.57 11.73
N GLU A 18 -1.36 -21.35 10.98
CA GLU A 18 -1.30 -20.85 9.60
C GLU A 18 -0.69 -19.44 9.55
N TYR A 19 -1.05 -18.57 10.51
CA TYR A 19 -0.45 -17.24 10.64
C TYR A 19 1.03 -17.29 11.03
N ALA A 20 1.42 -18.21 11.93
CA ALA A 20 2.80 -18.42 12.33
C ALA A 20 3.65 -18.88 11.13
N GLN A 21 3.13 -19.77 10.28
CA GLN A 21 3.80 -20.18 9.05
C GLN A 21 4.03 -19.01 8.09
N VAL A 22 2.99 -18.22 7.79
CA VAL A 22 3.11 -17.05 6.89
C VAL A 22 4.08 -15.99 7.43
N ARG A 23 4.12 -15.80 8.75
CA ARG A 23 5.08 -14.89 9.38
C ARG A 23 6.50 -15.45 9.36
N HIS A 24 6.64 -16.76 9.56
CA HIS A 24 7.92 -17.46 9.47
C HIS A 24 8.49 -17.38 8.06
N GLU A 25 7.68 -17.56 7.00
CA GLU A 25 8.11 -17.37 5.61
C GLU A 25 8.59 -15.93 5.34
N LYS A 26 7.85 -14.92 5.80
CA LYS A 26 8.28 -13.51 5.65
C LYS A 26 9.56 -13.20 6.41
N ASN A 27 9.77 -13.82 7.58
CA ASN A 27 10.99 -13.67 8.36
C ASN A 27 12.16 -14.44 7.74
N LEU A 28 11.92 -15.61 7.15
CA LEU A 28 12.89 -16.36 6.38
C LEU A 28 13.34 -15.58 5.16
N VAL A 29 12.42 -14.99 4.39
CA VAL A 29 12.75 -14.11 3.25
C VAL A 29 13.58 -12.89 3.70
N LYS A 30 13.24 -12.29 4.85
CA LYS A 30 14.04 -11.20 5.44
C LYS A 30 15.40 -11.65 5.99
N ALA A 31 15.50 -12.87 6.50
CA ALA A 31 16.74 -13.45 7.01
C ALA A 31 17.66 -13.87 5.86
N TRP A 32 17.11 -14.42 4.78
CA TRP A 32 17.81 -14.73 3.54
C TRP A 32 18.37 -13.46 2.88
N GLY A 33 17.59 -12.37 2.90
CA GLY A 33 18.08 -11.04 2.47
C GLY A 33 19.20 -10.46 3.34
N LYS A 34 19.40 -10.96 4.57
CA LYS A 34 20.53 -10.59 5.43
C LYS A 34 21.77 -11.48 5.23
N THR A 35 21.58 -12.75 4.87
CA THR A 35 22.68 -13.71 4.67
C THR A 35 23.34 -13.61 3.29
N VAL A 36 22.62 -13.10 2.27
CA VAL A 36 23.22 -12.72 0.99
C VAL A 36 23.93 -11.36 1.14
N GLY A 37 25.06 -11.38 1.85
CA GLY A 37 25.90 -10.22 2.08
C GLY A 37 26.61 -9.77 0.81
N ILE A 38 26.09 -8.74 0.14
CA ILE A 38 26.86 -7.97 -0.85
C ILE A 38 27.91 -7.15 -0.07
N LYS A 39 29.09 -7.75 0.06
CA LYS A 39 30.26 -7.19 0.75
C LYS A 39 30.88 -6.10 -0.13
N LYS A 40 30.54 -4.83 0.08
CA LYS A 40 31.21 -3.70 -0.59
C LYS A 40 32.40 -3.22 0.25
N SER A 41 33.58 -3.46 -0.33
CA SER A 41 34.93 -3.11 0.11
C SER A 41 35.04 -1.74 0.81
N SER A 42 35.72 -1.74 1.95
CA SER A 42 36.17 -0.55 2.68
C SER A 42 37.42 0.01 2.01
N HIS A 43 37.37 1.27 1.60
CA HIS A 43 38.58 2.06 1.38
C HIS A 43 38.48 3.40 2.10
N ASP A 44 39.66 3.79 2.56
CA ASP A 44 40.00 4.71 3.64
C ASP A 44 39.81 6.19 3.27
N ARG A 45 39.54 7.04 4.27
CA ARG A 45 40.27 8.29 4.54
C ARG A 45 39.62 9.19 5.60
N ASP A 46 40.53 9.71 6.40
CA ASP A 46 40.38 10.52 7.58
C ASP A 46 39.86 11.95 7.37
N ASN A 47 39.36 12.47 8.50
CA ASN A 47 39.71 13.76 9.10
C ASN A 47 38.73 14.93 9.04
N ALA A 48 38.78 15.67 10.16
CA ALA A 48 38.39 17.04 10.45
C ALA A 48 36.93 17.35 10.85
N GLY A 49 36.80 17.96 12.05
CA GLY A 49 35.80 19.00 12.27
C GLY A 49 34.97 18.92 13.54
N ARG A 50 35.58 19.09 14.72
CA ARG A 50 34.89 19.45 15.97
C ARG A 50 34.28 20.86 15.90
N SER A 51 33.04 21.00 16.35
CA SER A 51 32.47 22.14 17.12
C SER A 51 31.00 21.80 17.39
N SER A 52 30.48 21.57 18.61
CA SER A 52 30.40 22.37 19.85
C SER A 52 29.72 23.72 19.69
N VAL A 53 28.38 23.77 19.71
CA VAL A 53 27.64 24.95 20.17
C VAL A 53 26.37 24.55 20.93
N SER A 54 26.41 24.93 22.21
CA SER A 54 25.40 25.21 23.24
C SER A 54 23.91 24.86 23.06
N SER A 55 23.46 24.04 24.01
CA SER A 55 22.14 24.05 24.65
C SER A 55 21.79 25.40 25.31
N VAL A 56 20.53 25.81 25.23
CA VAL A 56 19.87 26.65 26.25
C VAL A 56 18.46 26.09 26.53
N PRO A 57 18.02 25.98 27.80
CA PRO A 57 16.80 25.28 28.20
C PRO A 57 15.64 26.22 28.54
N GLY A 58 14.41 25.71 28.46
CA GLY A 58 13.30 26.23 29.26
C GLY A 58 11.97 26.44 28.53
N SER A 59 10.99 25.58 28.80
CA SER A 59 9.77 25.97 29.53
C SER A 59 8.74 24.83 29.48
N LEU A 60 8.34 24.40 30.68
CA LEU A 60 7.31 23.39 30.91
C LEU A 60 5.95 24.06 30.75
N ALA A 61 5.32 23.89 29.58
CA ALA A 61 3.92 24.23 29.37
C ALA A 61 3.12 22.95 29.12
N ARG A 62 2.41 22.52 30.17
CA ARG A 62 1.48 21.39 30.22
C ARG A 62 0.35 21.59 29.19
N ARG A 63 0.49 21.04 27.99
CA ARG A 63 -0.56 21.05 26.96
C ARG A 63 -1.52 19.89 27.15
N HIS A 64 -2.79 20.25 27.34
CA HIS A 64 -3.94 19.38 27.17
C HIS A 64 -3.80 18.54 25.89
N ARG A 65 -3.92 17.21 26.01
CA ARG A 65 -3.95 16.27 24.88
C ARG A 65 -5.33 16.33 24.22
N THR A 66 -5.54 17.31 23.35
CA THR A 66 -6.53 17.19 22.27
C THR A 66 -5.80 16.59 21.07
N ALA A 67 -6.26 15.42 20.61
CA ALA A 67 -5.76 14.84 19.37
C ALA A 67 -6.06 15.81 18.22
N PRO A 68 -5.05 16.27 17.45
CA PRO A 68 -5.30 17.25 16.42
C PRO A 68 -6.08 16.60 15.28
N TRP A 69 -7.26 17.13 15.00
CA TRP A 69 -7.90 17.01 13.68
C TRP A 69 -6.88 17.52 12.65
N ARG A 70 -6.29 16.60 11.88
CA ARG A 70 -5.34 16.95 10.81
C ARG A 70 -6.15 17.36 9.58
N SER A 71 -5.93 18.57 9.08
CA SER A 71 -6.54 19.04 7.84
C SER A 71 -6.11 18.14 6.66
N PRO A 72 -7.03 17.74 5.76
CA PRO A 72 -6.73 16.90 4.58
C PRO A 72 -5.56 17.43 3.73
N LEU A 73 -5.35 18.74 3.74
CA LEU A 73 -4.33 19.46 2.97
C LEU A 73 -2.88 19.29 3.46
N THR A 74 -2.62 18.48 4.49
CA THR A 74 -1.25 18.23 5.00
C THR A 74 -0.66 16.89 4.55
N GLN A 75 -1.45 16.03 3.91
CA GLN A 75 -0.99 14.74 3.41
C GLN A 75 -0.65 14.85 1.92
N LEU A 76 0.50 14.33 1.52
CA LEU A 76 0.82 14.14 0.11
C LEU A 76 0.05 12.91 -0.36
N ASP A 77 -0.97 13.09 -1.18
CA ASP A 77 -1.80 12.04 -1.77
C ASP A 77 -1.50 11.87 -3.28
N GLY A 78 -2.09 10.84 -3.88
CA GLY A 78 -1.95 10.58 -5.32
C GLY A 78 -2.50 11.73 -6.17
N ALA A 79 -3.62 12.32 -5.75
CA ALA A 79 -4.31 13.44 -6.39
C ALA A 79 -3.41 14.65 -6.61
N ARG A 80 -2.74 15.11 -5.54
CA ARG A 80 -1.86 16.27 -5.62
C ARG A 80 -0.63 16.01 -6.46
N LEU A 81 -0.15 14.77 -6.51
CA LEU A 81 0.92 14.37 -7.42
C LEU A 81 0.45 14.36 -8.88
N ALA A 82 -0.77 13.91 -9.16
CA ALA A 82 -1.35 13.98 -10.51
C ALA A 82 -1.45 15.44 -10.99
N LEU A 83 -2.00 16.33 -10.16
CA LEU A 83 -2.10 17.76 -10.45
C LEU A 83 -0.73 18.43 -10.62
N LEU A 84 0.25 18.07 -9.78
CA LEU A 84 1.63 18.53 -9.91
C LEU A 84 2.20 18.15 -11.28
N VAL A 85 2.07 16.87 -11.66
CA VAL A 85 2.60 16.34 -12.92
C VAL A 85 1.91 16.99 -14.12
N ALA A 86 0.58 17.15 -14.07
CA ALA A 86 -0.19 17.81 -15.13
C ALA A 86 0.20 19.30 -15.29
N ASP A 87 0.41 20.04 -14.20
CA ASP A 87 0.86 21.45 -14.26
C ASP A 87 2.29 21.55 -14.83
N VAL A 88 3.18 20.61 -14.48
CA VAL A 88 4.53 20.54 -15.06
C VAL A 88 4.46 20.25 -16.56
N ALA A 89 3.67 19.25 -16.98
CA ALA A 89 3.47 18.93 -18.39
C ALA A 89 2.93 20.14 -19.18
N GLY A 90 1.94 20.84 -18.63
CA GLY A 90 1.40 22.07 -19.19
C GLY A 90 2.44 23.19 -19.35
N ARG A 91 3.34 23.35 -18.37
CA ARG A 91 4.44 24.33 -18.42
C ARG A 91 5.51 23.96 -19.46
N LEU A 92 5.85 22.68 -19.56
CA LEU A 92 6.79 22.19 -20.57
C LEU A 92 6.25 22.44 -21.98
N ARG A 93 4.94 22.21 -22.22
CA ARG A 93 4.28 22.58 -23.49
C ARG A 93 4.32 24.08 -23.76
N GLY A 94 4.24 24.89 -22.71
CA GLY A 94 4.42 26.34 -22.78
C GLY A 94 5.86 26.80 -23.02
N GLY A 95 6.82 25.88 -23.16
CA GLY A 95 8.24 26.18 -23.40
C GLY A 95 9.05 26.50 -22.15
N ALA A 96 8.52 26.26 -20.96
CA ALA A 96 9.28 26.45 -19.72
C ALA A 96 10.44 25.44 -19.62
N PRO A 97 11.66 25.87 -19.22
CA PRO A 97 12.75 24.94 -18.92
C PRO A 97 12.36 23.94 -17.82
N THR A 98 12.77 22.68 -17.96
CA THR A 98 12.36 21.57 -17.06
C THR A 98 12.55 21.87 -15.58
N GLY A 99 13.70 22.43 -15.19
CA GLY A 99 13.96 22.80 -13.79
C GLY A 99 13.02 23.88 -13.27
N VAL A 100 12.71 24.89 -14.08
CA VAL A 100 11.79 26.00 -13.71
C VAL A 100 10.35 25.51 -13.64
N ALA A 101 9.94 24.64 -14.58
CA ALA A 101 8.63 24.01 -14.58
C ALA A 101 8.41 23.23 -13.28
N TRP A 102 9.35 22.35 -12.91
CA TRP A 102 9.31 21.61 -11.66
C TRP A 102 9.29 22.52 -10.43
N GLU A 103 10.22 23.47 -10.33
CA GLU A 103 10.32 24.34 -9.15
C GLU A 103 9.03 25.15 -8.93
N THR A 104 8.46 25.68 -10.01
CA THR A 104 7.26 26.53 -9.93
C THR A 104 6.03 25.72 -9.53
N SER A 105 5.82 24.55 -10.16
CA SER A 105 4.71 23.66 -9.81
C SER A 105 4.89 23.08 -8.40
N TRP A 106 6.12 22.74 -8.01
CA TRP A 106 6.43 22.21 -6.67
C TRP A 106 6.08 23.20 -5.56
N LYS A 107 6.48 24.47 -5.70
CA LYS A 107 6.13 25.53 -4.75
C LYS A 107 4.62 25.73 -4.61
N ARG A 108 3.86 25.49 -5.69
CA ARG A 108 2.39 25.63 -5.70
C ARG A 108 1.69 24.47 -5.00
N PHE A 109 2.09 23.23 -5.27
CA PHE A 109 1.37 22.04 -4.79
C PHE A 109 1.94 21.45 -3.50
N ILE A 110 3.23 21.63 -3.23
CA ILE A 110 3.98 21.10 -2.08
C ILE A 110 4.81 22.21 -1.41
N PRO A 111 4.16 23.25 -0.85
CA PRO A 111 4.87 24.41 -0.28
C PRO A 111 5.71 24.06 0.96
N ASP A 112 5.37 22.98 1.67
CA ASP A 112 6.02 22.57 2.92
C ASP A 112 7.38 21.87 2.71
N VAL A 113 7.73 21.52 1.47
CA VAL A 113 8.96 20.79 1.13
C VAL A 113 9.81 21.63 0.19
N VAL A 114 11.04 21.93 0.60
CA VAL A 114 12.01 22.64 -0.23
C VAL A 114 12.32 21.81 -1.48
N PHE A 115 12.21 22.43 -2.65
CA PHE A 115 12.59 21.80 -3.91
C PHE A 115 14.11 21.70 -3.99
N ALA A 116 14.64 20.47 -3.98
CA ALA A 116 16.08 20.19 -3.95
C ALA A 116 16.75 20.22 -5.33
N GLY A 117 16.00 20.48 -6.41
CA GLY A 117 16.47 20.42 -7.78
C GLY A 117 16.10 19.13 -8.51
N ILE A 118 16.63 19.00 -9.73
CA ILE A 118 16.46 17.83 -10.61
C ILE A 118 17.79 17.09 -10.79
N ASP A 119 17.72 15.79 -11.06
CA ASP A 119 18.87 14.99 -11.47
C ASP A 119 19.25 15.21 -12.95
N GLU A 120 20.29 14.52 -13.42
CA GLU A 120 20.78 14.59 -14.80
C GLU A 120 19.74 14.17 -15.85
N VAL A 121 18.71 13.43 -15.42
CA VAL A 121 17.66 12.84 -16.27
C VAL A 121 16.37 13.68 -16.20
N GLY A 122 16.36 14.75 -15.40
CA GLY A 122 15.22 15.65 -15.22
C GLY A 122 14.22 15.23 -14.14
N THR A 123 14.54 14.22 -13.33
CA THR A 123 13.72 13.74 -12.21
C THR A 123 13.97 14.60 -10.97
N PRO A 124 12.92 15.10 -10.28
CA PRO A 124 13.09 15.76 -8.99
C PRO A 124 13.81 14.89 -7.96
N LEU A 125 14.89 15.41 -7.36
CA LEU A 125 15.73 14.68 -6.41
C LEU A 125 14.95 14.18 -5.18
N VAL A 126 13.93 14.94 -4.77
CA VAL A 126 13.05 14.57 -3.66
C VAL A 126 12.30 13.25 -3.94
N LEU A 127 11.91 13.00 -5.19
CA LEU A 127 11.21 11.77 -5.56
C LEU A 127 12.16 10.57 -5.60
N THR A 128 13.39 10.77 -6.05
CA THR A 128 14.42 9.72 -5.99
C THR A 128 14.73 9.31 -4.55
N ASP A 129 14.74 10.28 -3.62
CA ASP A 129 14.87 10.00 -2.19
C ASP A 129 13.67 9.20 -1.65
N ILE A 130 12.44 9.50 -2.10
CA ILE A 130 11.23 8.74 -1.73
C ILE A 130 11.31 7.29 -2.20
N ILE A 131 11.73 7.06 -3.44
CA ILE A 131 11.88 5.71 -4.00
C ILE A 131 12.96 4.94 -3.22
N GLY A 132 14.07 5.61 -2.85
CA GLY A 132 15.16 5.05 -2.06
C GLY A 132 14.74 4.59 -0.66
N LEU A 133 13.74 5.21 -0.04
CA LEU A 133 13.30 4.88 1.32
C LEU A 133 12.79 3.44 1.50
N LYS A 134 12.34 2.75 0.43
CA LYS A 134 11.93 1.33 0.51
C LYS A 134 13.13 0.36 0.45
N SER A 135 14.29 0.77 -0.10
CA SER A 135 15.52 -0.05 -0.14
C SER A 135 16.46 0.23 1.04
N ILE A 136 16.32 1.39 1.68
CA ILE A 136 17.22 1.86 2.73
C ILE A 136 16.76 1.30 4.07
N GLY A 137 17.21 0.08 4.33
CA GLY A 137 17.25 -0.47 5.67
C GLY A 137 18.23 0.25 6.60
N HIS A 138 19.21 1.06 6.16
CA HIS A 138 20.30 1.46 7.08
C HIS A 138 21.12 2.75 6.86
N ARG A 139 20.82 3.72 5.97
CA ARG A 139 21.56 5.01 5.96
C ARG A 139 20.70 6.19 5.50
N ILE A 140 20.39 7.09 6.42
CA ILE A 140 19.75 8.39 6.17
C ILE A 140 20.75 9.29 5.41
N PRO A 141 20.45 9.77 4.18
CA PRO A 141 21.34 10.66 3.45
C PRO A 141 21.53 12.03 4.14
N ARG A 142 22.64 12.72 3.83
CA ARG A 142 23.06 13.97 4.49
C ARG A 142 22.10 15.16 4.29
N SER A 143 21.20 15.13 3.30
CA SER A 143 20.13 16.14 3.08
C SER A 143 19.00 16.06 4.11
N LEU A 144 18.88 14.94 4.84
CA LEU A 144 17.83 14.65 5.83
C LEU A 144 18.13 15.19 7.24
N LYS A 145 19.11 16.08 7.40
CA LYS A 145 19.42 16.70 8.70
C LYS A 145 18.33 17.67 9.20
N GLU A 146 17.32 17.99 8.38
CA GLU A 146 16.18 18.79 8.82
C GLU A 146 15.04 17.93 9.39
N ALA A 147 14.64 18.23 10.63
CA ALA A 147 13.57 17.55 11.35
C ALA A 147 12.17 17.67 10.69
N SER A 148 12.04 18.45 9.62
CA SER A 148 10.83 18.61 8.77
C SER A 148 10.65 17.42 7.82
N LEU A 149 11.71 16.99 7.12
CA LEU A 149 11.68 15.93 6.10
C LEU A 149 11.36 14.55 6.69
N GLY A 150 11.90 14.22 7.87
CA GLY A 150 11.53 12.98 8.58
C GLY A 150 10.08 12.96 9.09
N ARG A 151 9.48 14.14 9.36
CA ARG A 151 8.04 14.25 9.66
C ARG A 151 7.19 14.13 8.39
N TRP A 152 7.67 14.70 7.29
CA TRP A 152 7.02 14.61 5.99
C TRP A 152 7.04 13.19 5.40
N ILE A 153 8.17 12.48 5.44
CA ILE A 153 8.26 11.06 5.04
C ILE A 153 7.30 10.19 5.83
N ARG A 154 7.11 10.48 7.12
CA ARG A 154 6.11 9.78 7.95
C ARG A 154 4.66 10.17 7.62
N SER A 155 4.43 11.35 7.02
CA SER A 155 3.12 11.74 6.46
C SER A 155 2.90 11.25 5.04
N VAL A 156 3.94 10.83 4.30
CA VAL A 156 3.81 10.06 3.07
C VAL A 156 3.30 8.64 3.42
N GLN A 157 2.03 8.55 3.81
CA GLN A 157 1.34 7.29 4.01
C GLN A 157 0.49 6.99 2.79
N GLY A 158 0.94 6.06 1.96
CA GLY A 158 0.17 5.50 0.85
C GLY A 158 1.06 4.76 -0.14
N SER A 159 0.67 3.54 -0.54
CA SER A 159 1.31 2.86 -1.68
C SER A 159 1.22 3.73 -2.94
N GLY A 160 0.15 4.52 -3.09
CA GLY A 160 -0.09 5.43 -4.22
C GLY A 160 1.07 6.39 -4.49
N VAL A 161 1.58 7.10 -3.47
CA VAL A 161 2.70 8.05 -3.65
C VAL A 161 3.98 7.36 -4.10
N ILE A 162 4.27 6.16 -3.59
CA ILE A 162 5.47 5.40 -3.97
C ILE A 162 5.34 4.93 -5.42
N HIS A 163 4.18 4.40 -5.82
CA HIS A 163 3.93 4.01 -7.20
C HIS A 163 3.99 5.22 -8.14
N ALA A 164 3.45 6.36 -7.74
CA ALA A 164 3.51 7.60 -8.48
C ALA A 164 4.93 8.12 -8.68
N SER A 165 5.72 8.09 -7.61
CA SER A 165 7.13 8.49 -7.67
C SER A 165 7.93 7.59 -8.62
N LYS A 166 7.69 6.27 -8.57
CA LYS A 166 8.32 5.31 -9.49
C LYS A 166 7.89 5.52 -10.95
N ALA A 167 6.60 5.77 -11.18
CA ALA A 167 6.07 6.09 -12.52
C ALA A 167 6.76 7.34 -13.10
N LEU A 168 6.96 8.35 -12.25
CA LEU A 168 7.61 9.59 -12.64
C LEU A 168 9.12 9.45 -12.89
N ASP A 169 9.86 8.72 -12.03
CA ASP A 169 11.28 8.35 -12.26
C ASP A 169 11.41 7.59 -13.60
N SER A 170 10.50 6.66 -13.86
CA SER A 170 10.49 5.90 -15.12
C SER A 170 10.19 6.81 -16.32
N ALA A 171 9.25 7.73 -16.21
CA ALA A 171 8.91 8.66 -17.30
C ALA A 171 10.06 9.62 -17.65
N CYS A 172 10.73 10.21 -16.63
CA CYS A 172 11.90 11.06 -16.84
C CYS A 172 13.04 10.27 -17.51
N ARG A 173 13.34 9.06 -17.01
CA ARG A 173 14.32 8.15 -17.63
C ARG A 173 13.99 7.79 -19.06
N LEU A 174 12.72 7.49 -19.32
CA LEU A 174 12.25 7.13 -20.65
C LEU A 174 12.41 8.29 -21.62
N SER A 175 12.04 9.52 -21.22
CA SER A 175 12.28 10.73 -22.03
C SER A 175 13.76 10.95 -22.30
N GLY A 176 14.62 10.82 -21.28
CA GLY A 176 16.07 10.96 -21.42
C GLY A 176 16.70 9.91 -22.34
N ALA A 177 16.23 8.66 -22.29
CA ALA A 177 16.75 7.57 -23.11
C ALA A 177 16.30 7.64 -24.58
N THR A 178 15.04 8.05 -24.81
CA THR A 178 14.41 8.01 -26.14
C THR A 178 14.46 9.36 -26.86
N GLY A 179 14.67 10.46 -26.13
CA GLY A 179 14.52 11.83 -26.64
C GLY A 179 13.06 12.26 -26.84
N ALA A 180 12.08 11.41 -26.48
CA ALA A 180 10.67 11.75 -26.61
C ALA A 180 10.30 12.94 -25.70
N PRO A 181 9.43 13.87 -26.15
CA PRO A 181 9.12 15.06 -25.37
C PRO A 181 8.50 14.71 -24.01
N LEU A 182 9.18 15.10 -22.92
CA LEU A 182 8.79 14.76 -21.55
C LEU A 182 7.33 15.12 -21.24
N ALA A 183 6.81 16.21 -21.81
CA ALA A 183 5.43 16.64 -21.58
C ALA A 183 4.39 15.57 -21.94
N HIS A 184 4.54 14.85 -23.07
CA HIS A 184 3.61 13.80 -23.48
C HIS A 184 3.66 12.59 -22.55
N ILE A 185 4.87 12.22 -22.11
CA ILE A 185 5.07 11.12 -21.17
C ILE A 185 4.48 11.47 -19.79
N LEU A 186 4.63 12.73 -19.36
CA LEU A 186 4.05 13.19 -18.10
C LEU A 186 2.52 13.24 -18.13
N ASP A 187 1.88 13.55 -19.26
CA ASP A 187 0.41 13.44 -19.37
C ASP A 187 -0.04 11.98 -19.17
N ALA A 188 0.63 11.02 -19.82
CA ALA A 188 0.35 9.59 -19.63
C ALA A 188 0.50 9.14 -18.17
N VAL A 189 1.51 9.67 -17.47
CA VAL A 189 1.68 9.45 -16.02
C VAL A 189 0.54 10.10 -15.24
N ALA A 190 0.20 11.36 -15.51
CA ALA A 190 -0.87 12.08 -14.82
C ALA A 190 -2.22 11.32 -14.93
N ASP A 191 -2.59 10.92 -16.14
CA ASP A 191 -3.81 10.11 -16.39
C ASP A 191 -3.77 8.80 -15.59
N GLY A 192 -2.61 8.15 -15.52
CA GLY A 192 -2.43 6.92 -14.72
C GLY A 192 -2.57 7.15 -13.21
N LEU A 193 -2.15 8.32 -12.72
CA LEU A 193 -2.30 8.70 -11.31
C LEU A 193 -3.74 9.01 -10.94
N GLU A 194 -4.46 9.72 -11.80
CA GLU A 194 -5.90 10.01 -11.61
C GLU A 194 -6.72 8.71 -11.55
N ASP A 195 -6.43 7.76 -12.43
CA ASP A 195 -7.11 6.46 -12.40
C ASP A 195 -6.75 5.61 -11.17
N ALA A 196 -5.51 5.70 -10.69
CA ALA A 196 -5.12 5.05 -9.44
C ALA A 196 -5.84 5.66 -8.22
N GLU A 197 -6.07 6.97 -8.23
CA GLU A 197 -6.87 7.65 -7.20
C GLU A 197 -8.34 7.23 -7.27
N ALA A 198 -8.94 7.15 -8.47
CA ALA A 198 -10.32 6.71 -8.64
C ALA A 198 -10.56 5.30 -8.05
N VAL A 199 -9.57 4.41 -8.14
CA VAL A 199 -9.61 3.09 -7.51
C VAL A 199 -9.56 3.18 -5.98
N GLU A 200 -8.70 4.03 -5.42
CA GLU A 200 -8.60 4.18 -3.96
C GLU A 200 -9.83 4.89 -3.38
N GLU A 201 -10.39 5.87 -4.08
CA GLU A 201 -11.62 6.54 -3.65
C GLU A 201 -12.82 5.59 -3.73
N ALA A 202 -12.94 4.78 -4.78
CA ALA A 202 -13.96 3.72 -4.85
C ALA A 202 -13.83 2.74 -3.67
N ARG A 203 -12.60 2.37 -3.31
CA ARG A 203 -12.34 1.53 -2.14
C ARG A 203 -12.69 2.24 -0.84
N ARG A 204 -12.40 3.53 -0.73
CA ARG A 204 -12.68 4.34 0.46
C ARG A 204 -14.19 4.44 0.68
N ILE A 205 -14.94 4.91 -0.32
CA ILE A 205 -16.40 5.00 -0.32
C ILE A 205 -17.02 3.66 0.09
N ALA A 206 -16.57 2.56 -0.53
CA ALA A 206 -17.11 1.24 -0.21
C ALA A 206 -16.70 0.72 1.18
N SER A 207 -15.51 1.10 1.69
CA SER A 207 -15.05 0.73 3.03
C SER A 207 -15.77 1.49 4.15
N GLU A 208 -16.29 2.68 3.87
CA GLU A 208 -17.02 3.50 4.84
C GLU A 208 -18.35 2.83 5.24
N GLY A 209 -19.02 2.13 4.31
CA GLY A 209 -20.26 1.38 4.60
C GLY A 209 -20.08 0.13 5.47
N SER A 210 -18.93 -0.57 5.39
CA SER A 210 -18.71 -1.85 6.11
C SER A 210 -18.01 -1.70 7.47
N ARG A 211 -17.30 -0.59 7.70
CA ARG A 211 -16.52 -0.38 8.93
C ARG A 211 -17.36 -0.03 10.15
N MET A 212 -18.48 0.69 9.96
CA MET A 212 -19.30 1.13 11.09
C MET A 212 -20.04 -0.05 11.74
N SER A 213 -20.65 -0.93 10.93
CA SER A 213 -21.32 -2.15 11.40
C SER A 213 -20.35 -3.11 12.08
N THR A 214 -19.15 -3.31 11.50
CA THR A 214 -18.10 -4.14 12.11
C THR A 214 -17.66 -3.61 13.47
N ARG A 215 -17.50 -2.28 13.63
CA ARG A 215 -17.17 -1.66 14.93
C ARG A 215 -18.29 -1.80 15.96
N ILE A 216 -19.55 -1.65 15.54
CA ILE A 216 -20.72 -1.84 16.42
C ILE A 216 -20.82 -3.30 16.88
N LEU A 217 -20.63 -4.26 15.97
CA LEU A 217 -20.60 -5.69 16.27
C LEU A 217 -19.45 -6.06 17.21
N LEU A 218 -18.26 -5.48 17.03
CA LEU A 218 -17.13 -5.65 17.94
C LEU A 218 -17.31 -4.96 19.29
N ALA A 219 -18.16 -3.93 19.39
CA ALA A 219 -18.47 -3.26 20.65
C ALA A 219 -19.54 -3.98 21.48
N MET A 220 -20.37 -4.83 20.86
CA MET A 220 -21.49 -5.53 21.51
C MET A 220 -21.08 -6.43 22.70
N PRO A 221 -19.98 -7.21 22.63
CA PRO A 221 -19.52 -7.99 23.78
C PRO A 221 -19.09 -7.11 24.96
N LEU A 222 -18.49 -5.95 24.68
CA LEU A 222 -18.07 -4.99 25.71
C LEU A 222 -19.30 -4.41 26.42
N MET A 223 -20.34 -4.07 25.66
CA MET A 223 -21.62 -3.62 26.20
C MET A 223 -22.29 -4.70 27.06
N GLY A 224 -22.18 -5.97 26.66
CA GLY A 224 -22.68 -7.10 27.45
C GLY A 224 -22.01 -7.21 28.83
N VAL A 225 -20.68 -7.05 28.90
CA VAL A 225 -19.95 -7.05 30.18
C VAL A 225 -20.33 -5.85 31.05
N ILE A 226 -20.49 -4.66 30.46
CA ILE A 226 -20.92 -3.45 31.17
C ILE A 226 -22.34 -3.65 31.76
N ALA A 227 -23.26 -4.20 30.98
CA ALA A 227 -24.63 -4.47 31.43
C ALA A 227 -24.68 -5.51 32.56
N ALA A 228 -23.91 -6.60 32.46
CA ALA A 228 -23.78 -7.59 33.52
C ALA A 228 -23.19 -7.00 34.81
N GLN A 229 -22.23 -6.08 34.69
CA GLN A 229 -21.66 -5.37 35.82
C GLN A 229 -22.66 -4.42 36.48
N ALA A 230 -23.49 -3.72 35.69
CA ALA A 230 -24.55 -2.83 36.17
C ALA A 230 -25.70 -3.59 36.88
N LEU A 231 -25.98 -4.83 36.47
CA LEU A 231 -26.93 -5.73 37.12
C LEU A 231 -26.40 -6.35 38.43
N GLY A 232 -25.16 -6.06 38.81
CA GLY A 232 -24.58 -6.55 40.08
C GLY A 232 -24.04 -7.97 40.03
N ALA A 233 -23.98 -8.63 38.86
CA ALA A 233 -23.50 -10.01 38.69
C ALA A 233 -21.97 -10.18 38.91
N GLU A 234 -21.25 -9.13 39.33
CA GLU A 234 -19.79 -9.09 39.54
C GLU A 234 -18.93 -9.91 38.56
N PRO A 235 -19.12 -9.81 37.23
CA PRO A 235 -18.48 -10.70 36.25
C PRO A 235 -16.95 -10.70 36.34
N LEU A 236 -16.33 -9.56 36.68
CA LEU A 236 -14.88 -9.46 36.88
C LEU A 236 -14.33 -10.38 37.98
N LYS A 237 -15.06 -10.56 39.09
CA LYS A 237 -14.67 -11.52 40.13
C LYS A 237 -14.90 -12.95 39.66
N GLN A 238 -16.01 -13.18 38.96
CA GLN A 238 -16.38 -14.50 38.45
C GLN A 238 -15.46 -15.02 37.33
N PHE A 239 -14.84 -14.11 36.57
CA PHE A 239 -13.83 -14.42 35.55
C PHE A 239 -12.44 -14.72 36.12
N VAL A 240 -12.18 -14.35 37.38
CA VAL A 240 -10.87 -14.54 38.04
C VAL A 240 -10.94 -15.62 39.14
N SER A 241 -12.14 -16.09 39.49
CA SER A 241 -12.38 -17.01 40.61
C SER A 241 -12.02 -18.48 40.34
N GLY A 242 -11.52 -18.84 39.14
CA GLY A 242 -11.09 -20.22 38.83
C GLY A 242 -12.22 -21.22 38.57
N GLY A 243 -13.49 -20.79 38.55
CA GLY A 243 -14.66 -21.62 38.27
C GLY A 243 -15.12 -21.63 36.80
N ILE A 244 -16.42 -21.88 36.58
CA ILE A 244 -17.05 -21.89 35.26
C ILE A 244 -16.88 -20.54 34.53
N GLY A 245 -16.89 -19.42 35.26
CA GLY A 245 -16.70 -18.08 34.70
C GLY A 245 -15.33 -17.88 34.02
N THR A 246 -14.24 -18.39 34.59
CA THR A 246 -12.90 -18.39 33.96
C THR A 246 -12.89 -19.12 32.62
N VAL A 247 -13.60 -20.24 32.50
CA VAL A 247 -13.69 -21.01 31.24
C VAL A 247 -14.44 -20.21 30.18
N LEU A 248 -15.56 -19.56 30.54
CA LEU A 248 -16.30 -18.69 29.61
C LEU A 248 -15.45 -17.49 29.16
N ALA A 249 -14.66 -16.91 30.06
CA ALA A 249 -13.76 -15.79 29.74
C ALA A 249 -12.68 -16.19 28.72
N ILE A 250 -12.05 -17.35 28.91
CA ILE A 250 -11.03 -17.88 27.99
C ILE A 250 -11.63 -18.15 26.60
N VAL A 251 -12.84 -18.73 26.55
CA VAL A 251 -13.56 -19.01 25.28
C VAL A 251 -13.92 -17.70 24.55
N GLY A 252 -14.44 -16.71 25.27
CA GLY A 252 -14.75 -15.40 24.69
C GLY A 252 -13.51 -14.68 24.15
N LEU A 253 -12.41 -14.69 24.92
CA LEU A 253 -11.15 -14.05 24.53
C LEU A 253 -10.54 -14.72 23.28
N THR A 254 -10.53 -16.05 23.23
CA THR A 254 -9.98 -16.82 22.09
C THR A 254 -10.78 -16.59 20.81
N CYS A 255 -12.11 -16.58 20.86
CA CYS A 255 -12.94 -16.17 19.73
C CYS A 255 -12.66 -14.74 19.28
N MET A 256 -12.54 -13.80 20.21
CA MET A 256 -12.28 -12.39 19.88
C MET A 256 -10.91 -12.18 19.20
N VAL A 257 -9.90 -12.90 19.69
CA VAL A 257 -8.56 -12.93 19.08
C VAL A 257 -8.61 -13.59 17.68
N GLY A 258 -9.34 -14.70 17.51
CA GLY A 258 -9.53 -15.37 16.22
C GLY A 258 -10.20 -14.47 15.17
N ALA A 259 -11.24 -13.72 15.55
CA ALA A 259 -11.95 -12.79 14.67
C ALA A 259 -11.03 -11.65 14.19
N TYR A 260 -10.20 -11.11 15.09
CA TYR A 260 -9.21 -10.08 14.75
C TYR A 260 -8.17 -10.59 13.75
N PHE A 261 -7.63 -11.80 13.97
CA PHE A 261 -6.62 -12.38 13.08
C PHE A 261 -7.16 -12.75 11.70
N LEU A 262 -8.35 -13.34 11.63
CA LEU A 262 -8.98 -13.70 10.35
C LEU A 262 -9.23 -12.46 9.48
N SER A 263 -9.71 -11.37 10.09
CA SER A 263 -9.89 -10.08 9.41
C SER A 263 -8.58 -9.57 8.82
N HIS A 264 -7.49 -9.64 9.60
CA HIS A 264 -6.17 -9.18 9.16
C HIS A 264 -5.52 -10.09 8.11
N TYR A 265 -5.78 -11.40 8.16
CA TYR A 265 -5.32 -12.38 7.18
C TYR A 265 -5.97 -12.18 5.81
N LEU A 266 -7.30 -11.98 5.76
CA LEU A 266 -8.04 -11.74 4.50
C LEU A 266 -7.61 -10.43 3.83
N MET A 267 -7.34 -9.39 4.61
CA MET A 267 -6.78 -8.13 4.11
C MET A 267 -5.36 -8.27 3.54
N GLY A 268 -4.59 -9.24 4.04
CA GLY A 268 -3.24 -9.54 3.57
C GLY A 268 -3.20 -10.24 2.21
N ARG A 269 -4.14 -11.15 1.92
CA ARG A 269 -4.24 -11.86 0.63
C ARG A 269 -4.81 -11.00 -0.51
N ALA A 270 -5.57 -9.96 -0.18
CA ALA A 270 -6.12 -9.02 -1.16
C ALA A 270 -5.07 -8.04 -1.73
N ARG A 271 -3.84 -8.02 -1.18
CA ARG A 271 -2.71 -7.31 -1.79
C ARG A 271 -2.11 -8.22 -2.88
N GLY A 272 -2.41 -7.90 -4.13
CA GLY A 272 -1.83 -8.57 -5.29
C GLY A 272 -0.30 -8.54 -5.28
N LYS A 273 0.32 -9.42 -6.07
CA LYS A 273 1.78 -9.42 -6.28
C LYS A 273 2.21 -8.02 -6.75
N GLU A 274 3.23 -7.44 -6.10
CA GLU A 274 3.83 -6.18 -6.54
C GLU A 274 4.54 -6.45 -7.88
N GLU A 275 3.89 -6.20 -9.01
CA GLU A 275 4.56 -6.11 -10.31
C GLU A 275 5.50 -4.90 -10.32
N PRO A 276 6.69 -4.99 -10.97
CA PRO A 276 7.66 -3.90 -11.00
C PRO A 276 7.07 -2.59 -11.54
N ILE A 277 6.15 -2.68 -12.50
CA ILE A 277 5.47 -1.59 -13.19
C ILE A 277 4.01 -1.95 -13.38
N ASP A 278 3.15 -0.93 -13.36
CA ASP A 278 1.77 -1.06 -13.79
C ASP A 278 1.68 -1.36 -15.31
N PRO A 279 1.10 -2.49 -15.75
CA PRO A 279 0.94 -2.79 -17.18
C PRO A 279 0.09 -1.79 -17.97
N ALA A 280 -0.87 -1.08 -17.34
CA ALA A 280 -1.59 0.00 -18.01
C ALA A 280 -0.64 1.16 -18.32
N LEU A 281 0.12 1.60 -17.30
CA LEU A 281 1.14 2.64 -17.45
C LEU A 281 2.20 2.24 -18.49
N ALA A 282 2.61 0.97 -18.55
CA ALA A 282 3.53 0.50 -19.58
C ALA A 282 2.98 0.70 -21.00
N CYS A 283 1.68 0.46 -21.21
CA CYS A 283 1.02 0.73 -22.50
C CYS A 283 0.96 2.23 -22.82
N ASP A 284 0.64 3.08 -21.84
CA ASP A 284 0.54 4.52 -22.05
C ASP A 284 1.91 5.18 -22.30
N LEU A 285 2.95 4.73 -21.57
CA LEU A 285 4.33 5.16 -21.79
C LEU A 285 4.83 4.69 -23.17
N ALA A 286 4.58 3.44 -23.55
CA ALA A 286 4.94 2.94 -24.87
C ALA A 286 4.26 3.75 -25.97
N ARG A 287 2.96 4.03 -25.82
CA ARG A 287 2.19 4.87 -26.73
C ARG A 287 2.81 6.26 -26.87
N ALA A 288 3.07 6.97 -25.76
CA ALA A 288 3.64 8.32 -25.77
C ALA A 288 5.01 8.38 -26.47
N VAL A 289 5.84 7.35 -26.33
CA VAL A 289 7.15 7.28 -27.00
C VAL A 289 7.00 6.89 -28.47
N LEU A 290 6.08 5.98 -28.82
CA LEU A 290 5.81 5.62 -30.23
C LEU A 290 5.26 6.82 -31.03
N GLU A 291 4.42 7.65 -30.43
CA GLU A 291 3.93 8.90 -31.03
C GLU A 291 5.07 9.88 -31.38
N SER A 292 6.22 9.80 -30.67
CA SER A 292 7.42 10.58 -30.99
C SER A 292 8.26 10.02 -32.15
N GLY A 293 7.87 8.87 -32.72
CA GLY A 293 8.52 8.23 -33.87
C GLY A 293 9.56 7.16 -33.52
N ALA A 294 9.65 6.74 -32.27
CA ALA A 294 10.56 5.67 -31.88
C ALA A 294 10.11 4.30 -32.44
N ALA A 295 11.07 3.41 -32.73
CA ALA A 295 10.78 2.05 -33.17
C ALA A 295 10.36 1.13 -32.00
N ILE A 296 9.42 0.21 -32.25
CA ILE A 296 8.88 -0.72 -31.23
C ILE A 296 9.97 -1.40 -30.37
N PRO A 297 11.06 -1.97 -30.94
CA PRO A 297 12.11 -2.61 -30.13
C PRO A 297 12.85 -1.63 -29.21
N SER A 298 13.10 -0.41 -29.70
CA SER A 298 13.75 0.65 -28.92
C SER A 298 12.85 1.13 -27.78
N VAL A 299 11.54 1.19 -28.00
CA VAL A 299 10.56 1.55 -26.97
C VAL A 299 10.52 0.48 -25.89
N ILE A 300 10.44 -0.79 -26.26
CA ILE A 300 10.43 -1.92 -25.31
C ILE A 300 11.73 -1.94 -24.49
N GLU A 301 12.89 -1.78 -25.15
CA GLU A 301 14.19 -1.74 -24.49
C GLU A 301 14.29 -0.58 -23.49
N SER A 302 14.01 0.65 -23.96
CA SER A 302 14.09 1.86 -23.14
C SER A 302 13.08 1.84 -21.99
N LEU A 303 11.89 1.28 -22.21
CA LEU A 303 10.89 1.11 -21.18
C LEU A 303 11.39 0.14 -20.10
N GLY A 304 11.98 -0.99 -20.48
CA GLY A 304 12.58 -1.94 -19.54
C GLY A 304 13.73 -1.33 -18.74
N GLU A 305 14.60 -0.55 -19.36
CA GLU A 305 15.70 0.15 -18.67
C GLU A 305 15.19 1.22 -17.70
N ALA A 306 14.26 2.06 -18.15
CA ALA A 306 13.68 3.14 -17.35
C ALA A 306 12.97 2.62 -16.10
N THR A 307 12.35 1.46 -16.21
CA THR A 307 11.55 0.84 -15.16
C THR A 307 12.29 -0.22 -14.35
N ARG A 308 13.54 -0.54 -14.72
CA ARG A 308 14.36 -1.61 -14.13
C ARG A 308 13.73 -3.01 -14.28
N ASP A 309 13.08 -3.26 -15.41
CA ASP A 309 12.62 -4.58 -15.83
C ASP A 309 13.62 -5.17 -16.85
N ASP A 310 14.59 -5.93 -16.33
CA ASP A 310 15.68 -6.52 -17.13
C ASP A 310 15.15 -7.47 -18.23
N GLN A 311 14.01 -8.12 -17.97
CA GLN A 311 13.37 -9.03 -18.93
C GLN A 311 12.79 -8.23 -20.09
N LEU A 312 12.06 -7.14 -19.79
CA LEU A 312 11.53 -6.26 -20.83
C LEU A 312 12.65 -5.61 -21.65
N ALA A 313 13.72 -5.17 -20.99
CA ALA A 313 14.90 -4.64 -21.68
C ALA A 313 15.57 -5.69 -22.59
N ARG A 314 15.62 -6.96 -22.15
CA ARG A 314 16.12 -8.08 -22.95
C ARG A 314 15.27 -8.30 -24.20
N ILE A 315 13.95 -8.30 -24.08
CA ILE A 315 13.02 -8.49 -25.19
C ILE A 315 13.24 -7.44 -26.29
N GLY A 316 13.38 -6.17 -25.91
CA GLY A 316 13.68 -5.10 -26.87
C GLY A 316 15.00 -5.34 -27.64
N ARG A 317 16.05 -5.78 -26.94
CA ARG A 317 17.33 -6.16 -27.56
C ARG A 317 17.20 -7.37 -28.47
N GLU A 318 16.47 -8.41 -28.06
CA GLU A 318 16.25 -9.62 -28.85
C GLU A 318 15.53 -9.30 -30.16
N LEU A 319 14.48 -8.47 -30.11
CA LEU A 319 13.77 -8.01 -31.31
C LEU A 319 14.68 -7.20 -32.25
N ARG A 320 15.56 -6.35 -31.71
CA ARG A 320 16.57 -5.63 -32.52
C ARG A 320 17.58 -6.55 -33.19
N LEU A 321 17.89 -7.68 -32.55
CA LEU A 321 18.79 -8.71 -33.09
C LEU A 321 18.09 -9.64 -34.09
N GLY A 322 16.79 -9.43 -34.36
CA GLY A 322 16.02 -10.23 -35.31
C GLY A 322 15.45 -11.53 -34.75
N VAL A 323 15.42 -11.69 -33.42
CA VAL A 323 14.68 -12.79 -32.78
C VAL A 323 13.19 -12.63 -33.11
N SER A 324 12.49 -13.74 -33.38
CA SER A 324 11.06 -13.69 -33.68
C SER A 324 10.24 -13.20 -32.49
N TRP A 325 9.09 -12.58 -32.77
CA TRP A 325 8.20 -12.02 -31.74
C TRP A 325 7.80 -13.06 -30.70
N GLU A 326 7.40 -14.25 -31.16
CA GLU A 326 6.93 -15.36 -30.32
C GLU A 326 8.04 -15.87 -29.39
N ARG A 327 9.29 -15.87 -29.87
CA ARG A 327 10.43 -16.36 -29.10
C ARG A 327 10.90 -15.33 -28.09
N ALA A 328 10.94 -14.06 -28.46
CA ALA A 328 11.29 -12.97 -27.55
C ALA A 328 10.31 -12.89 -26.38
N TRP A 329 9.00 -13.05 -26.65
CA TRP A 329 7.95 -12.97 -25.65
C TRP A 329 7.56 -14.31 -24.99
N GLU A 330 8.28 -15.41 -25.22
CA GLU A 330 7.88 -16.75 -24.76
C GLU A 330 7.59 -16.82 -23.25
N GLU A 331 8.44 -16.20 -22.43
CA GLU A 331 8.31 -16.16 -20.96
C GLU A 331 7.21 -15.21 -20.49
N ARG A 332 6.72 -14.33 -21.38
CA ARG A 332 5.74 -13.26 -21.13
C ARG A 332 4.64 -13.24 -22.20
N ALA A 333 4.23 -14.40 -22.69
CA ALA A 333 3.31 -14.50 -23.83
C ALA A 333 1.93 -13.87 -23.56
N ALA A 334 1.52 -13.80 -22.28
CA ALA A 334 0.27 -13.19 -21.84
C ALA A 334 0.41 -11.71 -21.42
N ASP A 335 1.57 -11.08 -21.67
CA ASP A 335 1.79 -9.68 -21.35
C ASP A 335 0.89 -8.78 -22.20
N GLN A 336 0.18 -7.87 -21.55
CA GLN A 336 -0.77 -6.96 -22.19
C GLN A 336 -0.07 -6.02 -23.17
N LEU A 337 1.17 -5.61 -22.87
CA LEU A 337 1.96 -4.78 -23.78
C LEU A 337 2.33 -5.56 -25.05
N ALA A 338 2.69 -6.83 -24.91
CA ALA A 338 3.00 -7.70 -26.05
C ALA A 338 1.76 -7.90 -26.93
N LEU A 339 0.62 -8.22 -26.32
CA LEU A 339 -0.64 -8.40 -27.04
C LEU A 339 -1.04 -7.12 -27.81
N ALA A 340 -0.84 -5.95 -27.21
CA ALA A 340 -1.17 -4.67 -27.83
C ALA A 340 -0.22 -4.25 -28.97
N LEU A 341 1.02 -4.72 -28.96
CA LEU A 341 2.03 -4.40 -29.98
C LEU A 341 2.15 -5.45 -31.08
N HIS A 342 1.58 -6.64 -30.89
CA HIS A 342 1.74 -7.76 -31.81
C HIS A 342 1.28 -7.42 -33.25
N SER A 343 0.07 -6.87 -33.41
CA SER A 343 -0.44 -6.48 -34.73
C SER A 343 0.36 -5.34 -35.36
N ALA A 344 0.92 -4.43 -34.56
CA ALA A 344 1.79 -3.39 -35.07
C ALA A 344 3.13 -3.94 -35.57
N TRP A 345 3.66 -4.97 -34.91
CA TRP A 345 4.89 -5.64 -35.30
C TRP A 345 4.72 -6.54 -36.54
N VAL A 346 3.66 -7.35 -36.57
CA VAL A 346 3.43 -8.36 -37.61
C VAL A 346 2.78 -7.75 -38.85
N ASP A 347 1.74 -6.95 -38.66
CA ASP A 347 0.89 -6.44 -39.75
C ASP A 347 1.18 -4.97 -40.11
N GLY A 348 2.05 -4.28 -39.35
CA GLY A 348 2.38 -2.88 -39.58
C GLY A 348 1.25 -1.89 -39.25
N ILE A 349 0.25 -2.32 -38.48
CA ILE A 349 -0.89 -1.48 -38.07
C ILE A 349 -0.44 -0.44 -37.02
N ALA A 350 -1.03 0.76 -37.04
CA ALA A 350 -0.73 1.76 -36.02
C ALA A 350 -1.09 1.25 -34.60
N PRO A 351 -0.14 1.25 -33.63
CA PRO A 351 -0.35 0.66 -32.30
C PRO A 351 -1.21 1.50 -31.35
N ASP A 352 -1.47 2.78 -31.69
CA ASP A 352 -2.05 3.78 -30.79
C ASP A 352 -3.38 3.35 -30.15
N ASP A 353 -4.37 2.99 -30.98
CA ASP A 353 -5.71 2.65 -30.50
C ASP A 353 -5.69 1.37 -29.65
N LEU A 354 -4.91 0.35 -30.06
CA LEU A 354 -4.86 -0.91 -29.32
C LEU A 354 -4.13 -0.77 -27.97
N LEU A 355 -3.07 0.04 -27.90
CA LEU A 355 -2.41 0.40 -26.63
C LEU A 355 -3.39 1.17 -25.72
N SER A 356 -4.07 2.18 -26.25
CA SER A 356 -5.02 3.00 -25.49
C SER A 356 -6.21 2.19 -24.96
N ARG A 357 -6.71 1.22 -25.75
CA ARG A 357 -7.81 0.33 -25.36
C ARG A 357 -7.35 -0.67 -24.31
N THR A 358 -6.16 -1.24 -24.49
CA THR A 358 -5.58 -2.19 -23.53
C THR A 358 -5.35 -1.51 -22.18
N ALA A 359 -4.76 -0.31 -22.16
CA ALA A 359 -4.60 0.48 -20.94
C ALA A 359 -5.95 0.74 -20.25
N ARG A 360 -6.94 1.27 -20.98
CA ARG A 360 -8.29 1.51 -20.44
C ARG A 360 -8.96 0.23 -19.92
N GLN A 361 -8.82 -0.90 -20.62
CA GLN A 361 -9.39 -2.17 -20.20
C GLN A 361 -8.76 -2.68 -18.90
N ILE A 362 -7.44 -2.55 -18.74
CA ILE A 362 -6.73 -2.91 -17.50
C ILE A 362 -7.23 -2.03 -16.35
N ARG A 363 -7.30 -0.71 -16.54
CA ARG A 363 -7.75 0.24 -15.51
C ARG A 363 -9.22 -0.01 -15.13
N ALA A 364 -10.10 -0.21 -16.11
CA ALA A 364 -11.51 -0.55 -15.88
C ALA A 364 -11.70 -1.88 -15.14
N ARG A 365 -10.94 -2.92 -15.51
CA ARG A 365 -10.97 -4.21 -14.82
C ARG A 365 -10.54 -4.08 -13.36
N ARG A 366 -9.49 -3.30 -13.08
CA ARG A 366 -9.05 -3.05 -11.70
C ARG A 366 -10.09 -2.32 -10.87
N LEU A 367 -10.75 -1.31 -11.44
CA LEU A 367 -11.82 -0.60 -10.75
C LEU A 367 -13.00 -1.53 -10.45
N ALA A 368 -13.40 -2.35 -11.43
CA ALA A 368 -14.44 -3.36 -11.24
C ALA A 368 -14.06 -4.37 -10.15
N GLU A 369 -12.85 -4.95 -10.21
CA GLU A 369 -12.36 -5.88 -9.19
C GLU A 369 -12.26 -5.23 -7.81
N ALA A 370 -11.86 -3.95 -7.73
CA ALA A 370 -11.81 -3.20 -6.48
C ALA A 370 -13.22 -3.04 -5.89
N ARG A 371 -14.22 -2.70 -6.72
CA ARG A 371 -15.64 -2.62 -6.32
C ARG A 371 -16.18 -3.97 -5.87
N THR A 372 -15.98 -5.03 -6.65
CA THR A 372 -16.42 -6.39 -6.29
C THR A 372 -15.78 -6.88 -5.00
N ARG A 373 -14.47 -6.63 -4.80
CA ARG A 373 -13.80 -6.96 -3.53
C ARG A 373 -14.37 -6.16 -2.36
N ALA A 374 -14.73 -4.90 -2.58
CA ALA A 374 -15.38 -4.06 -1.59
C ALA A 374 -16.78 -4.57 -1.20
N GLU A 375 -17.59 -4.98 -2.17
CA GLU A 375 -18.91 -5.58 -1.94
C GLU A 375 -18.80 -6.94 -1.23
N ALA A 376 -17.87 -7.78 -1.68
CA ALA A 376 -17.60 -9.07 -1.07
C ALA A 376 -17.15 -8.95 0.38
N LEU A 377 -16.39 -7.90 0.74
CA LEU A 377 -16.04 -7.64 2.14
C LEU A 377 -17.28 -7.50 3.03
N GLY A 378 -18.37 -6.90 2.56
CA GLY A 378 -19.62 -6.82 3.34
C GLY A 378 -20.21 -8.18 3.70
N VAL A 379 -20.27 -9.10 2.73
CA VAL A 379 -20.86 -10.45 2.93
C VAL A 379 -19.87 -11.40 3.60
N THR A 380 -18.62 -11.40 3.14
CA THR A 380 -17.55 -12.26 3.63
C THR A 380 -17.08 -11.88 5.03
N LEU A 381 -17.25 -10.64 5.50
CA LEU A 381 -16.97 -10.30 6.91
C LEU A 381 -18.14 -10.66 7.81
N VAL A 382 -19.40 -10.42 7.41
CA VAL A 382 -20.55 -10.58 8.33
C VAL A 382 -20.75 -12.03 8.78
N ILE A 383 -20.59 -13.01 7.87
CA ILE A 383 -20.82 -14.43 8.18
C ILE A 383 -19.79 -15.00 9.19
N PRO A 384 -18.46 -14.93 8.95
CA PRO A 384 -17.47 -15.44 9.89
C PRO A 384 -17.32 -14.59 11.14
N LEU A 385 -17.56 -13.26 11.05
CA LEU A 385 -17.50 -12.42 12.24
C LEU A 385 -18.73 -12.67 13.13
N GLY A 386 -19.92 -12.82 12.54
CA GLY A 386 -21.15 -13.18 13.27
C GLY A 386 -21.05 -14.54 13.94
N SER A 387 -20.47 -15.55 13.27
CA SER A 387 -20.29 -16.89 13.86
C SER A 387 -19.27 -16.94 15.00
N LEU A 388 -18.28 -16.04 15.05
CA LEU A 388 -17.36 -15.91 16.19
C LEU A 388 -17.87 -14.96 17.29
N LEU A 389 -18.62 -13.92 16.94
CA LEU A 389 -19.14 -12.94 17.89
C LEU A 389 -20.34 -13.45 18.68
N LEU A 390 -21.21 -14.26 18.07
CA LEU A 390 -22.42 -14.77 18.74
C LEU A 390 -22.06 -15.70 19.93
N PRO A 391 -21.12 -16.65 19.80
CA PRO A 391 -20.61 -17.43 20.94
C PRO A 391 -19.89 -16.56 21.98
N ALA A 392 -19.12 -15.56 21.55
CA ALA A 392 -18.41 -14.66 22.46
C ALA A 392 -19.39 -13.79 23.28
N PHE A 393 -20.46 -13.29 22.65
CA PHE A 393 -21.52 -12.54 23.34
C PHE A 393 -22.28 -13.42 24.33
N LEU A 394 -22.66 -14.63 23.93
CA LEU A 394 -23.31 -15.59 24.83
C LEU A 394 -22.41 -15.93 26.02
N ALA A 395 -21.11 -16.16 25.78
CA ALA A 395 -20.18 -16.53 26.84
C ALA A 395 -19.86 -15.36 27.79
N LEU A 396 -19.59 -14.17 27.27
CA LEU A 396 -19.13 -13.02 28.06
C LEU A 396 -20.27 -12.17 28.62
N GLY A 397 -21.39 -12.07 27.91
CA GLY A 397 -22.54 -11.24 28.30
C GLY A 397 -23.63 -12.03 29.01
N LEU A 398 -24.13 -13.10 28.39
CA LEU A 398 -25.28 -13.86 28.91
C LEU A 398 -24.88 -14.87 30.00
N GLY A 399 -23.72 -15.50 29.85
CA GLY A 399 -23.22 -16.54 30.75
C GLY A 399 -23.21 -16.14 32.23
N PRO A 400 -22.62 -14.98 32.61
CA PRO A 400 -22.62 -14.52 34.00
C PRO A 400 -24.02 -14.34 34.58
N ILE A 401 -24.96 -13.82 33.79
CA ILE A 401 -26.35 -13.58 34.21
C ILE A 401 -27.06 -14.91 34.50
N VAL A 402 -26.89 -15.91 33.64
CA VAL A 402 -27.48 -17.25 33.84
C VAL A 402 -26.89 -17.94 35.07
N VAL A 403 -25.58 -17.82 35.28
CA VAL A 403 -24.91 -18.40 36.45
C VAL A 403 -25.37 -17.71 37.74
N HIS A 404 -25.55 -16.39 37.72
CA HIS A 404 -26.08 -15.64 38.86
C HIS A 404 -27.52 -16.05 39.18
N LEU A 405 -28.41 -16.11 38.17
CA LEU A 405 -29.80 -16.55 38.35
C LEU A 405 -29.92 -18.01 38.83
N MET A 406 -29.08 -18.92 38.34
CA MET A 406 -29.05 -20.30 38.85
C MET A 406 -28.49 -20.38 40.27
N GLY A 407 -27.51 -19.54 40.62
CA GLY A 407 -26.98 -19.43 41.97
C GLY A 407 -28.04 -18.97 42.97
N ASP A 408 -28.78 -17.92 42.63
CA ASP A 408 -29.82 -17.34 43.50
C ASP A 408 -31.07 -18.23 43.57
N GLY A 409 -31.46 -18.86 42.46
CA GLY A 409 -32.63 -19.74 42.39
C GLY A 409 -32.48 -21.08 43.12
N ILE A 410 -31.25 -21.58 43.27
CA ILE A 410 -30.96 -22.82 44.01
C ILE A 410 -30.86 -22.56 45.52
N ILE A 411 -30.53 -21.34 45.94
CA ILE A 411 -30.42 -20.96 47.37
C ILE A 411 -31.78 -20.51 47.94
N GLY A 412 -32.73 -20.07 47.10
CA GLY A 412 -34.08 -19.63 47.53
C GLY A 412 -35.13 -20.72 47.75
N LEU A 413 -34.82 -22.00 47.52
CA LEU A 413 -35.73 -23.15 47.74
C LEU A 413 -35.25 -24.11 48.85
N GLY A 414 -34.23 -23.71 49.63
CA GLY A 414 -33.69 -24.47 50.75
C GLY A 414 -34.24 -24.04 52.09
#